data_AF-A0A4Q7J324-F1
#
_entry.id   AF-A0A4Q7J324-F1
#
_cell.length_a   1.000
_cell.length_b   1.000
_cell.length_c   1.000
_cell.angle_alpha   90.00
_cell.angle_beta   90.00
_cell.angle_gamma   90.00
#
_symmetry.space_group_name_H-M   'P 1'
#
loop_
_entity.id
_entity.type
_entity.pdbx_description
1 polymer ?
#
loop_
_entity_poly.entity_id
_entity_poly.type
_entity_poly.pdbx_seq_one_letter_code
_entity_poly.pdbx_strand_id
1 'polypeptide(L)' 'MKTTGDVVVAQFTGDAVALDGLPYRNDYCWVLTFRRGLVVRAHAYLDMVAVGELVDRVGRPS' A
#
# COMPACT_ATOMS: atom_id res chain seq x y z
N MET A 1 2.08 2.62 16.84
CA MET A 1 2.84 3.46 15.90
C MET A 1 4.11 3.92 16.60
N LYS A 2 5.29 3.50 16.14
CA LYS A 2 6.58 4.01 16.65
C LYS A 2 7.09 5.06 15.67
N THR A 3 7.48 6.23 16.16
CA THR A 3 8.13 7.28 15.35
C THR A 3 9.59 7.37 15.78
N THR A 4 10.51 7.41 14.82
CA THR A 4 11.94 7.58 15.09
C THR A 4 12.40 8.69 14.16
N GLY A 5 12.53 9.90 14.71
CA GLY A 5 12.64 11.10 13.89
C GLY A 5 11.44 11.25 12.94
N ASP A 6 11.62 12.02 11.88
CA ASP A 6 10.65 12.29 10.81
C ASP A 6 10.05 11.05 10.11
N VAL A 7 10.25 9.82 10.59
CA VAL A 7 9.78 8.58 9.97
C VAL A 7 8.61 7.97 10.73
N VAL A 8 7.56 7.64 9.98
CA VAL A 8 6.39 6.87 10.42
C VAL A 8 6.41 5.52 9.71
N VAL A 9 6.21 4.45 10.47
CA VAL A 9 5.91 3.11 9.93
C VAL A 9 4.45 2.79 10.20
N ALA A 10 3.69 2.53 9.13
CA ALA A 10 2.27 2.20 9.17
C ALA A 10 2.05 0.81 8.56
N GLN A 11 1.58 -0.14 9.38
CA GLN A 11 1.14 -1.46 8.93
C GLN A 11 -0.38 -1.52 8.99
N PHE A 12 -1.00 -1.94 7.89
CA PHE A 12 -2.45 -2.01 7.78
C PHE A 12 -2.88 -2.99 6.69
N THR A 13 -4.11 -3.50 6.81
CA THR A 13 -4.78 -4.25 5.75
C THR A 13 -5.67 -3.28 4.96
N GLY A 14 -5.47 -3.22 3.64
CA GLY A 14 -6.33 -2.45 2.74
C GLY A 14 -7.45 -3.31 2.18
N ASP A 15 -8.63 -2.71 2.00
CA ASP A 15 -9.81 -3.35 1.42
C ASP A 15 -10.39 -2.39 0.36
N ALA A 16 -10.51 -2.87 -0.87
CA ALA A 16 -10.93 -2.07 -2.03
C ALA A 16 -11.76 -2.92 -3.00
N VAL A 17 -12.43 -2.26 -3.95
CA VAL A 17 -13.12 -2.91 -5.07
C VAL A 17 -12.31 -2.68 -6.34
N ALA A 18 -11.95 -3.76 -7.03
CA ALA A 18 -11.20 -3.72 -8.28
C ALA A 18 -12.10 -3.39 -9.49
N LEU A 19 -11.50 -3.17 -10.67
CA LEU A 19 -12.24 -2.74 -11.88
C LEU A 19 -13.23 -3.80 -12.41
N ASP A 20 -13.04 -5.06 -12.02
CA ASP A 20 -13.96 -6.16 -12.29
C ASP A 20 -15.14 -6.22 -11.30
N GLY A 21 -15.22 -5.29 -10.36
CA GLY A 21 -16.24 -5.23 -9.32
C GLY A 21 -16.02 -6.20 -8.14
N LEU A 22 -14.92 -6.95 -8.14
CA LEU A 22 -14.60 -7.90 -7.07
C LEU A 22 -13.70 -7.26 -5.99
N PRO A 23 -13.74 -7.75 -4.74
CA PRO A 23 -12.84 -7.27 -3.70
C PRO A 23 -11.35 -7.49 -4.04
N TYR A 24 -10.53 -6.55 -3.57
CA TYR A 24 -9.08 -6.64 -3.52
C TYR A 24 -8.63 -6.28 -2.10
N ARG A 25 -8.03 -7.26 -1.42
CA ARG A 25 -7.51 -7.12 -0.08
C ARG A 25 -6.02 -7.40 -0.08
N ASN A 26 -5.24 -6.55 0.57
CA ASN A 26 -3.79 -6.70 0.63
C ASN A 26 -3.26 -6.13 1.96
N ASP A 27 -2.20 -6.75 2.48
CA ASP A 27 -1.48 -6.28 3.65
C ASP A 27 -0.30 -5.39 3.24
N TYR A 28 -0.25 -4.20 3.84
CA TYR A 28 0.73 -3.17 3.52
C TYR A 28 1.61 -2.85 4.71
N CYS A 29 2.85 -2.46 4.42
CA CYS A 29 3.71 -1.73 5.34
C CYS A 29 4.29 -0.52 4.62
N TRP A 30 3.96 0.67 5.10
CA TRP A 30 4.45 1.93 4.56
C TRP A 30 5.48 2.53 5.49
N VAL A 31 6.64 2.90 4.95
CA VAL A 31 7.66 3.68 5.62
C VAL A 31 7.65 5.08 5.03
N LEU A 32 7.14 6.04 5.80
CA LEU A 32 6.88 7.41 5.37
C LEU A 32 7.87 8.35 6.05
N THR A 33 8.57 9.18 5.29
CA THR A 33 9.39 10.28 5.82
C THR A 33 8.61 11.59 5.70
N PHE A 34 8.56 12.37 6.78
CA PHE A 34 7.87 13.64 6.88
C PHE A 34 8.84 14.82 6.93
N ARG A 35 8.41 15.98 6.46
CA ARG A 35 9.06 17.28 6.72
C ARG A 35 7.96 18.31 6.89
N ARG A 36 7.97 19.06 8.00
CA ARG A 36 6.96 20.10 8.29
C ARG A 36 5.52 19.57 8.15
N GLY A 37 5.27 18.35 8.63
CA GLY A 37 3.95 17.72 8.58
C GLY A 37 3.53 17.10 7.24
N LEU A 38 4.36 17.22 6.20
CA LEU A 38 4.08 16.65 4.87
C LEU A 38 4.91 15.40 4.62
N VAL A 39 4.34 14.38 3.97
CA VAL A 39 5.09 13.21 3.48
C VAL A 39 5.99 13.65 2.31
N VAL A 40 7.30 13.49 2.45
CA VAL A 40 8.29 13.80 1.40
C VAL A 40 8.94 12.56 0.78
N ARG A 41 8.72 11.38 1.37
CA ARG A 41 9.16 10.09 0.83
C ARG A 41 8.25 8.98 1.33
N ALA A 42 7.91 8.03 0.47
CA ALA A 42 7.20 6.82 0.84
C ALA A 42 7.91 5.60 0.24
N HIS A 43 8.12 4.57 1.06
CA HIS A 43 8.40 3.21 0.60
C HIS A 43 7.22 2.33 0.99
N ALA A 44 6.64 1.65 0.02
CA ALA A 44 5.53 0.73 0.23
C ALA A 44 5.99 -0.71 0.01
N TYR A 45 5.72 -1.55 1.00
CA TYR A 45 5.79 -3.00 0.92
C TYR A 45 4.36 -3.53 0.93
N LEU A 46 4.11 -4.56 0.14
CA LEU A 46 2.79 -5.15 -0.05
C LEU A 46 2.93 -6.64 -0.35
N ASP A 47 1.85 -7.40 -0.13
CA ASP A 47 1.77 -8.79 -0.56
C ASP A 47 1.69 -8.85 -2.09
N MET A 48 2.76 -9.35 -2.70
CA MET A 48 2.87 -9.48 -4.15
C MET A 48 2.09 -10.67 -4.72
N VAL A 49 1.67 -11.63 -3.88
CA VAL A 49 0.75 -12.70 -4.31
C VAL A 49 -0.61 -12.09 -4.62
N ALA A 50 -1.16 -11.30 -3.69
CA ALA A 50 -2.43 -10.59 -3.90
C ALA A 50 -2.37 -9.63 -5.11
N VAL A 51 -1.23 -8.98 -5.35
CA VAL A 51 -1.03 -8.15 -6.56
C VAL A 51 -1.01 -9.00 -7.83
N GLY A 52 -0.32 -10.13 -7.82
CA GLY A 52 -0.25 -11.05 -8.96
C GLY A 52 -1.64 -11.53 -9.35
N GLU A 53 -2.42 -12.03 -8.38
CA GLU A 53 -3.80 -12.46 -8.59
C GLU A 53 -4.68 -11.33 -9.15
N LEU A 54 -4.52 -10.10 -8.65
CA LEU A 54 -5.24 -8.94 -9.16
C LEU A 54 -4.88 -8.65 -10.64
N VAL A 55 -3.58 -8.64 -10.97
CA VAL A 55 -3.10 -8.33 -12.32
C VAL A 55 -3.51 -9.43 -13.31
N ASP A 56 -3.44 -10.70 -12.92
CA ASP A 56 -3.85 -11.82 -13.76
C ASP A 56 -5.36 -11.78 -14.05
N ARG A 57 -6.14 -11.31 -13.08
CA ARG A 57 -7.61 -11.23 -13.18
C ARG A 57 -8.11 -10.00 -13.94
N VAL A 58 -7.55 -8.82 -13.66
CA VAL A 58 -8.06 -7.52 -14.14
C VAL A 58 -7.22 -6.97 -15.30
N GLY A 59 -6.01 -7.47 -15.50
CA GLY A 59 -5.03 -6.93 -16.44
C GLY A 59 -4.25 -5.74 -15.85
N ARG A 60 -3.19 -5.34 -16.56
CA ARG A 60 -2.48 -4.09 -16.23
C ARG A 60 -3.31 -2.88 -16.68
N PRO A 61 -3.29 -1.76 -15.94
CA PRO A 61 -3.83 -0.50 -16.42
C PRO A 61 -3.19 -0.13 -17.77
N SER A 62 -4.01 0.31 -18.72
CA SER A 62 -3.60 0.85 -20.01
C SER A 62 -3.02 2.26 -19.89
#